data_AF-A0A7S0NZ41-F1
#
_entry.id   AF-A0A7S0NZ41-F1
#
_cell.length_a   1.000
_cell.length_b   1.000
_cell.length_c   1.000
_cell.angle_alpha   90.00
_cell.angle_beta   90.00
_cell.angle_gamma   90.00
#
_symmetry.space_group_name_H-M   'P 1'
#
loop_
_entity.id
_entity.type
_entity.pdbx_description
1 polymer ?
#
loop_
_entity_poly.entity_id
_entity_poly.type
_entity_poly.pdbx_seq_one_letter_code
_entity_poly.pdbx_strand_id
1 'polypeptide(L)'
;EPLRPLLQSGALRSTSSPQLLPALCATESLELLVLYVRHMADLSEEQLLLLLRLALRARKREAADSRGAPASWDELLEQLLCAPRNDVFLLQALGSLSLSDGVLLLERLIELLVLAAQRWHAPVGSPSLQQVVGWMNVLLDAHAAQLLLHPPAHKQLDRLGSIARRHVQLCSAIKSLKGYLGQATMRGSQPVRHLPDYSIELLEL
;
A
#
# COMPACT_ATOMS: atom_id res chain seq x y z
N GLU A 1 -28.85 14.75 -3.40
CA GLU A 1 -27.68 15.65 -3.38
C GLU A 1 -27.14 15.87 -4.79
N PRO A 2 -27.12 17.11 -5.30
CA PRO A 2 -26.65 17.41 -6.66
C PRO A 2 -25.13 17.28 -6.85
N LEU A 3 -24.36 17.16 -5.76
CA LEU A 3 -22.89 17.10 -5.80
C LEU A 3 -22.34 15.73 -6.19
N ARG A 4 -23.02 14.64 -5.82
CA ARG A 4 -22.59 13.26 -6.12
C ARG A 4 -22.42 12.98 -7.63
N PRO A 5 -23.39 13.32 -8.51
CA PRO A 5 -23.22 13.11 -9.94
C PRO A 5 -22.15 14.03 -10.55
N LEU A 6 -21.95 15.24 -10.01
CA LEU A 6 -20.89 16.15 -10.45
C LEU A 6 -19.50 15.61 -10.12
N LEU A 7 -19.31 15.04 -8.92
CA LEU A 7 -18.05 14.38 -8.53
C LEU A 7 -17.79 13.12 -9.35
N GLN A 8 -18.82 12.30 -9.59
CA GLN A 8 -18.71 11.08 -10.41
C GLN A 8 -18.37 11.38 -11.88
N SER A 9 -18.80 12.54 -12.39
CA SER A 9 -18.50 12.96 -13.77
C SER A 9 -17.04 13.37 -13.97
N GLY A 10 -16.26 13.58 -12.91
CA GLY A 10 -14.88 14.07 -12.99
C GLY A 10 -14.74 15.47 -13.60
N ALA A 11 -15.86 16.20 -13.77
CA ALA A 11 -15.89 17.52 -14.41
C ALA A 11 -15.32 18.64 -13.52
N LEU A 12 -15.19 18.38 -12.22
CA LEU A 12 -14.60 19.31 -11.27
C LEU A 12 -13.08 19.09 -11.26
N ARG A 13 -12.30 20.14 -11.48
CA ARG A 13 -10.85 20.13 -11.26
C ARG A 13 -10.51 20.91 -10.01
N SER A 14 -9.46 20.51 -9.31
CA SER A 14 -9.01 21.16 -8.06
C SER A 14 -8.65 22.63 -8.29
N THR A 15 -8.17 22.93 -9.50
CA THR A 15 -7.85 24.27 -10.00
C THR A 15 -9.07 25.13 -10.31
N SER A 16 -10.21 24.52 -10.67
CA SER A 16 -11.43 25.25 -11.06
C SER A 16 -12.30 25.64 -9.85
N SER A 17 -12.18 24.91 -8.74
CA SER A 17 -12.95 25.18 -7.52
C SER A 17 -12.11 24.94 -6.26
N PRO A 18 -11.19 25.86 -5.91
CA PRO A 18 -10.31 25.69 -4.75
C PRO A 18 -11.04 25.67 -3.40
N GLN A 19 -12.27 26.22 -3.35
CA GLN A 19 -13.10 26.26 -2.15
C GLN A 19 -13.85 24.94 -1.87
N LEU A 20 -13.91 24.04 -2.87
CA LEU A 20 -14.70 22.81 -2.77
C LEU A 20 -14.12 21.81 -1.77
N LEU A 21 -12.79 21.64 -1.75
CA LEU A 21 -12.13 20.76 -0.80
C LEU A 21 -12.29 21.25 0.65
N PRO A 22 -12.01 22.53 0.99
CA PRO A 22 -12.30 23.07 2.32
C PRO A 22 -13.76 22.91 2.75
N ALA A 23 -14.72 23.11 1.84
CA ALA A 23 -16.14 22.92 2.15
C ALA A 23 -16.50 21.45 2.42
N LEU A 24 -15.98 20.51 1.63
CA LEU A 24 -16.15 19.08 1.87
C LEU A 24 -15.49 18.66 3.20
N CYS A 25 -14.33 19.22 3.51
CA CYS A 25 -13.63 19.00 4.77
C CYS A 25 -14.41 19.52 5.97
N ALA A 26 -15.07 20.68 5.85
CA ALA A 26 -15.93 21.24 6.89
C ALA A 26 -17.20 20.39 7.12
N THR A 27 -17.65 19.67 6.09
CA THR A 27 -18.82 18.78 6.16
C THR A 27 -18.46 17.39 6.72
N GLU A 28 -17.15 17.08 6.87
CA GLU A 28 -16.59 15.80 7.36
C GLU A 28 -17.21 14.54 6.72
N SER A 29 -17.77 14.64 5.51
CA SER A 29 -18.43 13.53 4.83
C SER A 29 -17.42 12.65 4.10
N LEU A 30 -16.96 11.60 4.78
CA LEU A 30 -15.92 10.69 4.26
C LEU A 30 -16.31 10.05 2.91
N GLU A 31 -17.59 9.73 2.69
CA GLU A 31 -18.05 9.16 1.41
C GLU A 31 -17.84 10.12 0.22
N LEU A 32 -18.09 11.42 0.42
CA LEU A 32 -17.89 12.43 -0.63
C LEU A 32 -16.40 12.70 -0.85
N LEU A 33 -15.59 12.62 0.20
CA LEU A 33 -14.13 12.71 0.10
C LEU A 33 -13.53 11.51 -0.65
N VAL A 34 -14.02 10.29 -0.42
CA VAL A 34 -13.61 9.11 -1.20
C VAL A 34 -13.93 9.30 -2.68
N LEU A 35 -15.15 9.74 -3.01
CA LEU A 35 -15.54 10.02 -4.39
C LEU A 35 -14.70 11.14 -5.01
N TYR A 36 -14.38 12.18 -4.23
CA TYR A 36 -13.48 13.24 -4.66
C TYR A 36 -12.09 12.69 -4.99
N VAL A 37 -11.43 11.98 -4.07
CA VAL A 37 -10.07 11.44 -4.29
C VAL A 37 -10.05 10.46 -5.46
N ARG A 38 -11.09 9.64 -5.61
CA ARG A 38 -11.18 8.62 -6.68
C ARG A 38 -11.27 9.21 -8.09
N HIS A 39 -11.95 10.34 -8.25
CA HIS A 39 -12.22 10.94 -9.56
C HIS A 39 -11.33 12.15 -9.87
N MET A 40 -10.54 12.62 -8.91
CA MET A 40 -9.64 13.76 -9.07
C MET A 40 -8.22 13.28 -9.36
N ALA A 41 -7.74 13.51 -10.59
CA ALA A 41 -6.37 13.19 -10.97
C ALA A 41 -5.33 14.20 -10.44
N ASP A 42 -5.77 15.42 -10.12
CA ASP A 42 -4.89 16.57 -9.82
C ASP A 42 -5.02 16.99 -8.35
N LEU A 43 -4.59 16.14 -7.41
CA LEU A 43 -4.48 16.52 -5.99
C LEU A 43 -3.18 17.28 -5.78
N SER A 44 -3.27 18.52 -5.26
CA SER A 44 -2.07 19.21 -4.79
C SER A 44 -1.55 18.56 -3.51
N GLU A 45 -0.27 18.72 -3.21
CA GLU A 45 0.37 18.11 -2.04
C GLU A 45 -0.21 18.65 -0.73
N GLU A 46 -0.57 19.92 -0.70
CA GLU A 46 -1.29 20.54 0.42
C GLU A 46 -2.67 19.89 0.65
N GLN A 47 -3.38 19.58 -0.43
CA GLN A 47 -4.67 18.88 -0.37
C GLN A 47 -4.49 17.44 0.11
N LEU A 48 -3.46 16.74 -0.39
CA LEU A 48 -3.12 15.38 0.06
C LEU A 48 -2.82 15.37 1.57
N LEU A 49 -2.05 16.34 2.05
CA LEU A 49 -1.74 16.51 3.47
C LEU A 49 -2.98 16.77 4.32
N LEU A 50 -3.85 17.65 3.86
CA LEU A 50 -5.08 18.00 4.55
C LEU A 50 -6.01 16.78 4.65
N LEU A 51 -6.17 16.05 3.54
CA LEU A 51 -6.94 14.81 3.49
C LEU A 51 -6.34 13.75 4.41
N LEU A 52 -5.02 13.51 4.35
CA LEU A 52 -4.33 12.56 5.22
C LEU A 52 -4.55 12.89 6.71
N ARG A 53 -4.44 14.15 7.10
CA ARG A 53 -4.67 14.59 8.49
C ARG A 53 -6.10 14.41 8.93
N LEU A 54 -7.08 14.77 8.09
CA LEU A 54 -8.50 14.56 8.40
C LEU A 54 -8.82 13.09 8.59
N ALA A 55 -8.23 12.29 7.74
CA ALA A 55 -8.48 10.87 7.67
C ALA A 55 -7.85 10.16 8.90
N LEU A 56 -6.63 10.55 9.31
CA LEU A 56 -6.02 10.12 10.58
C LEU A 56 -6.81 10.59 11.82
N ARG A 57 -7.39 11.80 11.77
CA ARG A 57 -8.29 12.29 12.84
C ARG A 57 -9.58 11.48 12.93
N ALA A 58 -10.19 11.14 11.79
CA ALA A 58 -11.36 10.27 11.75
C ALA A 58 -11.05 8.92 12.38
N ARG A 59 -9.90 8.31 12.04
CA ARG A 59 -9.45 7.05 12.64
C ARG A 59 -9.27 7.14 14.16
N LYS A 60 -8.70 8.23 14.67
CA LYS A 60 -8.56 8.46 16.12
C LYS A 60 -9.90 8.58 16.83
N ARG A 61 -10.88 9.25 16.21
CA ARG A 61 -12.25 9.34 16.75
C ARG A 61 -12.94 7.99 16.76
N GLU A 62 -12.84 7.22 15.67
CA GLU A 62 -13.36 5.84 15.59
C GLU A 62 -12.72 4.91 16.64
N ALA A 63 -11.44 5.07 16.94
CA ALA A 63 -10.79 4.30 18.00
C ALA A 63 -11.34 4.63 19.40
N ALA A 64 -11.86 5.85 19.59
CA ALA A 64 -12.50 6.28 20.84
C ALA A 64 -13.99 5.86 20.89
N ASP A 65 -14.68 5.92 19.75
CA ASP A 65 -16.08 5.56 19.61
C ASP A 65 -16.22 4.08 19.21
N SER A 66 -16.49 3.21 20.18
CA SER A 66 -16.66 1.76 20.01
C SER A 66 -17.88 1.33 19.15
N ARG A 67 -18.51 2.27 18.43
CA ARG A 67 -19.60 2.04 17.46
C ARG A 67 -19.03 2.15 16.05
N GLY A 68 -18.62 1.01 15.51
CA GLY A 68 -17.92 0.89 14.24
C GLY A 68 -18.68 1.45 13.03
N ALA A 69 -17.92 2.15 12.19
CA ALA A 69 -18.07 2.16 10.74
C ALA A 69 -16.66 2.18 10.10
N PRO A 70 -15.95 1.04 10.02
CA PRO A 70 -14.53 0.99 9.64
C PRO A 70 -14.24 1.24 8.16
N ALA A 71 -15.27 1.34 7.31
CA ALA A 71 -15.09 1.25 5.86
C ALA A 71 -14.61 2.55 5.21
N SER A 72 -15.07 3.71 5.67
CA SER A 72 -14.87 4.97 4.94
C SER A 72 -13.49 5.57 5.09
N TRP A 73 -12.84 5.43 6.26
CA TRP A 73 -11.43 5.82 6.44
C TRP A 73 -10.50 4.90 5.65
N ASP A 74 -10.72 3.59 5.74
CA ASP A 74 -9.89 2.59 5.07
C ASP A 74 -9.90 2.80 3.55
N GLU A 75 -11.09 3.00 2.98
CA GLU A 75 -11.24 3.27 1.54
C GLU A 75 -10.58 4.60 1.16
N LEU A 76 -10.73 5.66 1.95
CA LEU A 76 -10.12 6.95 1.68
C LEU A 76 -8.59 6.87 1.73
N LEU A 77 -8.03 6.19 2.73
CA LEU A 77 -6.58 6.00 2.82
C LEU A 77 -6.07 5.18 1.64
N GLU A 78 -6.74 4.10 1.27
CA GLU A 78 -6.36 3.29 0.10
C GLU A 78 -6.37 4.12 -1.19
N GLN A 79 -7.37 4.99 -1.38
CA GLN A 79 -7.40 5.92 -2.52
C GLN A 79 -6.26 6.95 -2.44
N LEU A 80 -5.95 7.49 -1.26
CA LEU A 80 -4.81 8.42 -1.10
C LEU A 80 -3.46 7.75 -1.38
N LEU A 81 -3.30 6.49 -1.00
CA LEU A 81 -2.08 5.73 -1.30
C LEU A 81 -1.91 5.45 -2.80
N CYS A 82 -3.02 5.41 -3.54
CA CYS A 82 -3.03 5.26 -5.00
C CYS A 82 -2.71 6.57 -5.75
N ALA A 83 -2.82 7.73 -5.09
CA ALA A 83 -2.61 9.03 -5.71
C ALA A 83 -1.16 9.18 -6.24
N PRO A 84 -0.96 9.93 -7.35
CA PRO A 84 0.39 10.24 -7.83
C PRO A 84 1.17 10.98 -6.75
N ARG A 85 2.43 10.58 -6.53
CA ARG A 85 3.26 11.12 -5.45
C ARG A 85 4.62 11.59 -5.93
N ASN A 86 5.18 12.54 -5.19
CA ASN A 86 6.59 12.90 -5.24
C ASN A 86 7.21 12.62 -3.86
N ASP A 87 8.21 11.75 -3.82
CA ASP A 87 8.81 11.28 -2.56
C ASP A 87 9.45 12.42 -1.74
N VAL A 88 9.96 13.47 -2.39
CA VAL A 88 10.57 14.63 -1.72
C VAL A 88 9.54 15.42 -0.92
N PHE A 89 8.39 15.70 -1.53
CA PHE A 89 7.31 16.41 -0.86
C PHE A 89 6.58 15.52 0.13
N LEU A 90 6.42 14.23 -0.18
CA LEU A 90 5.87 13.27 0.76
C LEU A 90 6.71 13.19 2.04
N LEU A 91 8.05 13.27 1.93
CA LEU A 91 8.93 13.29 3.09
C LEU A 91 8.68 14.51 3.97
N GLN A 92 8.57 15.70 3.38
CA GLN A 92 8.26 16.93 4.12
C GLN A 92 6.85 16.87 4.74
N ALA A 93 5.89 16.37 3.98
CA ALA A 93 4.52 16.17 4.40
C ALA A 93 4.41 15.24 5.61
N LEU A 94 5.01 14.05 5.52
CA LEU A 94 5.03 13.08 6.61
C LEU A 94 5.85 13.60 7.79
N GLY A 95 6.96 14.30 7.56
CA GLY A 95 7.75 14.95 8.61
C GLY A 95 6.96 15.99 9.42
N SER A 96 5.93 16.60 8.84
CA SER A 96 5.04 17.55 9.52
C SER A 96 3.96 16.89 10.39
N LEU A 97 3.81 15.56 10.32
CA LEU A 97 2.83 14.82 11.13
C LEU A 97 3.31 14.66 12.57
N SER A 98 2.36 14.51 13.49
CA SER A 98 2.70 14.14 14.86
C SER A 98 3.20 12.69 14.89
N LEU A 99 4.10 12.37 15.82
CA LEU A 99 4.58 10.99 15.98
C LEU A 99 3.44 9.98 16.20
N SER A 100 2.39 10.39 16.91
CA SER A 100 1.20 9.55 17.13
C SER A 100 0.46 9.24 15.82
N ASP A 101 0.38 10.21 14.91
CA ASP A 101 -0.22 10.04 13.58
C ASP A 101 0.66 9.16 12.70
N GLY A 102 1.98 9.34 12.76
CA GLY A 102 2.95 8.52 12.05
C GLY A 102 2.91 7.05 12.46
N VAL A 103 2.78 6.75 13.77
CA VAL A 103 2.66 5.37 14.27
C VAL A 103 1.35 4.72 13.81
N LEU A 104 0.23 5.45 13.82
CA LEU A 104 -1.06 4.94 13.32
C LEU A 104 -1.01 4.65 11.83
N LEU A 105 -0.38 5.54 11.05
CA LEU A 105 -0.18 5.33 9.62
C LEU A 105 0.72 4.11 9.38
N LEU A 106 1.80 3.94 10.15
CA LEU A 106 2.69 2.79 10.06
C LEU A 106 1.96 1.48 10.35
N GLU A 107 1.14 1.44 11.40
CA GLU A 107 0.34 0.26 11.74
C GLU A 107 -0.59 -0.13 10.58
N ARG A 108 -1.29 0.86 10.01
CA ARG A 108 -2.17 0.60 8.87
C ARG A 108 -1.42 0.16 7.62
N LEU A 109 -0.25 0.74 7.33
CA LEU A 109 0.58 0.31 6.19
C LEU A 109 1.09 -1.13 6.37
N ILE A 110 1.43 -1.55 7.59
CA ILE A 110 1.80 -2.94 7.89
C ILE A 110 0.61 -3.88 7.66
N GLU A 111 -0.60 -3.51 8.08
CA GLU A 111 -1.81 -4.29 7.79
C GLU A 111 -2.04 -4.45 6.28
N LEU A 112 -1.97 -3.35 5.53
CA LEU A 112 -2.11 -3.37 4.07
C LEU A 112 -1.04 -4.25 3.41
N LEU A 113 0.20 -4.24 3.91
CA LEU A 113 1.26 -5.09 3.40
C LEU A 113 0.99 -6.58 3.66
N VAL A 114 0.47 -6.94 4.84
CA VAL A 114 0.06 -8.31 5.15
C VAL A 114 -1.14 -8.74 4.29
N LEU A 115 -2.12 -7.86 4.10
CA LEU A 115 -3.28 -8.12 3.24
C LEU A 115 -2.87 -8.29 1.78
N ALA A 116 -1.95 -7.46 1.28
CA ALA A 116 -1.41 -7.58 -0.07
C ALA A 116 -0.65 -8.89 -0.27
N ALA A 117 0.09 -9.36 0.75
CA ALA A 117 0.79 -10.65 0.69
C ALA A 117 -0.15 -11.87 0.67
N GLN A 118 -1.38 -11.74 1.18
CA GLN A 118 -2.38 -12.81 1.18
C GLN A 118 -3.24 -12.81 -0.09
N ARG A 119 -3.30 -11.68 -0.82
CA ARG A 119 -4.14 -11.51 -2.00
C ARG A 119 -3.37 -11.88 -3.27
N TRP A 120 -3.93 -12.80 -4.04
CA TRP A 120 -3.37 -13.16 -5.36
C TRP A 120 -3.66 -12.10 -6.43
N HIS A 121 -4.78 -11.39 -6.28
CA HIS A 121 -5.20 -10.29 -7.14
C HIS A 121 -5.56 -9.06 -6.31
N ALA A 122 -5.02 -7.90 -6.70
CA ALA A 122 -5.39 -6.62 -6.12
C ALA A 122 -6.75 -6.16 -6.70
N PRO A 123 -7.77 -5.86 -5.88
CA PRO A 123 -8.99 -5.25 -6.36
C PRO A 123 -8.71 -3.89 -7.01
N VAL A 124 -9.50 -3.54 -8.03
CA VAL A 124 -9.38 -2.26 -8.74
C VAL A 124 -9.55 -1.11 -7.76
N GLY A 125 -8.54 -0.24 -7.66
CA GLY A 125 -8.52 0.90 -6.73
C GLY A 125 -7.84 0.63 -5.38
N SER A 126 -7.25 -0.55 -5.18
CA SER A 126 -6.38 -0.80 -4.02
C SER A 126 -4.90 -0.48 -4.33
N PRO A 127 -4.13 -0.03 -3.33
CA PRO A 127 -2.74 0.34 -3.54
C PRO A 127 -1.89 -0.89 -3.87
N SER A 128 -1.02 -0.73 -4.86
CA SER A 128 -0.02 -1.74 -5.21
C SER A 128 0.98 -1.92 -4.07
N LEU A 129 1.61 -3.10 -4.00
CA LEU A 129 2.67 -3.38 -3.02
C LEU A 129 3.80 -2.34 -3.08
N GLN A 130 4.15 -1.87 -4.29
CA GLN A 130 5.18 -0.84 -4.48
C GLN A 130 4.77 0.51 -3.89
N GLN A 131 3.49 0.89 -4.03
CA GLN A 131 2.97 2.12 -3.41
C GLN A 131 3.07 2.01 -1.89
N VAL A 132 2.55 0.93 -1.29
CA VAL A 132 2.58 0.70 0.17
C VAL A 132 4.01 0.74 0.70
N VAL A 133 4.92 -0.03 0.10
CA VAL A 133 6.34 -0.06 0.52
C VAL A 133 7.00 1.31 0.38
N GLY A 134 6.70 2.04 -0.69
CA GLY A 134 7.26 3.38 -0.85
C GLY A 134 6.74 4.39 0.19
N TRP A 135 5.45 4.36 0.52
CA TRP A 135 4.89 5.19 1.59
C TRP A 135 5.51 4.84 2.95
N MET A 136 5.73 3.54 3.20
CA MET A 136 6.42 3.08 4.40
C MET A 136 7.87 3.58 4.46
N ASN A 137 8.62 3.51 3.38
CA ASN A 137 10.01 3.98 3.35
C ASN A 137 10.09 5.47 3.67
N VAL A 138 9.28 6.29 2.99
CA VAL A 138 9.28 7.74 3.24
C VAL A 138 8.83 8.07 4.66
N LEU A 139 7.86 7.34 5.22
CA LEU A 139 7.44 7.49 6.61
C LEU A 139 8.55 7.15 7.61
N LEU A 140 9.27 6.06 7.36
CA LEU A 140 10.41 5.64 8.18
C LEU A 140 11.53 6.68 8.09
N ASP A 141 11.83 7.20 6.90
CA ASP A 141 12.85 8.23 6.70
C ASP A 141 12.46 9.54 7.41
N ALA A 142 11.17 9.95 7.35
CA ALA A 142 10.66 11.16 7.99
C ALA A 142 10.73 11.12 9.53
N HIS A 143 10.58 9.94 10.12
CA HIS A 143 10.43 9.78 11.57
C HIS A 143 11.46 8.82 12.20
N ALA A 144 12.56 8.48 11.49
CA ALA A 144 13.51 7.45 11.91
C ALA A 144 13.99 7.62 13.37
N ALA A 145 14.51 8.80 13.71
CA ALA A 145 15.02 9.09 15.05
C ALA A 145 13.92 9.03 16.12
N GLN A 146 12.72 9.52 15.80
CA GLN A 146 11.61 9.58 16.75
C GLN A 146 11.01 8.19 16.99
N LEU A 147 10.88 7.36 15.95
CA LEU A 147 10.37 5.99 16.05
C LEU A 147 11.33 5.09 16.85
N LEU A 148 12.65 5.27 16.71
CA LEU A 148 13.64 4.52 17.49
C LEU A 148 13.61 4.86 18.98
N LEU A 149 13.26 6.10 19.33
CA LEU A 149 13.18 6.55 20.72
C LEU A 149 11.81 6.29 21.36
N HIS A 150 10.80 5.86 20.59
CA HIS A 150 9.43 5.69 21.04
C HIS A 150 9.10 4.21 21.28
N PRO A 151 9.02 3.76 22.55
CA PRO A 151 8.78 2.34 22.88
C PRO A 151 7.51 1.74 22.25
N PRO A 152 6.38 2.47 22.15
CA PRO A 152 5.18 1.93 21.51
C PRO A 152 5.32 1.67 20.01
N ALA A 153 6.38 2.15 19.35
CA ALA A 153 6.65 1.89 17.94
C ALA A 153 7.54 0.65 17.74
N HIS A 154 8.28 0.20 18.76
CA HIS A 154 9.22 -0.91 18.65
C HIS A 154 8.52 -2.21 18.25
N LYS A 155 7.31 -2.48 18.78
CA LYS A 155 6.52 -3.65 18.41
C LYS A 155 6.17 -3.68 16.92
N GLN A 156 5.82 -2.54 16.35
CA GLN A 156 5.48 -2.36 14.94
C GLN A 156 6.74 -2.49 14.08
N LEU A 157 7.86 -1.92 14.53
CA LEU A 157 9.16 -2.05 13.84
C LEU A 157 9.66 -3.51 13.85
N ASP A 158 9.52 -4.24 14.95
CA ASP A 158 9.86 -5.66 15.05
C ASP A 158 8.99 -6.51 14.12
N ARG A 159 7.67 -6.24 14.12
CA ARG A 159 6.72 -6.87 13.20
C ARG A 159 7.12 -6.59 11.76
N LEU A 160 7.40 -5.35 11.41
CA LEU A 160 7.86 -4.95 10.09
C LEU A 160 9.17 -5.67 9.70
N GLY A 161 10.16 -5.68 10.59
CA GLY A 161 11.44 -6.35 10.35
C GLY A 161 11.28 -7.85 10.11
N SER A 162 10.40 -8.52 10.86
CA SER A 162 10.08 -9.94 10.62
C SER A 162 9.46 -10.18 9.25
N ILE A 163 8.51 -9.33 8.84
CA ILE A 163 7.84 -9.43 7.54
C ILE A 163 8.84 -9.15 6.41
N ALA A 164 9.65 -8.10 6.53
CA ALA A 164 10.67 -7.75 5.55
C ALA A 164 11.69 -8.88 5.36
N ARG A 165 12.20 -9.48 6.45
CA ARG A 165 13.09 -10.65 6.38
C ARG A 165 12.44 -11.81 5.64
N ARG A 166 11.16 -12.11 5.95
CA ARG A 166 10.40 -13.16 5.25
C ARG A 166 10.23 -12.84 3.76
N HIS A 167 9.94 -11.60 3.39
CA HIS A 167 9.85 -11.18 1.99
C HIS A 167 11.18 -11.36 1.26
N VAL A 168 12.31 -10.98 1.87
CA VAL A 168 13.64 -11.18 1.27
C VAL A 168 13.94 -12.66 1.05
N GLN A 169 13.61 -13.52 2.02
CA GLN A 169 13.76 -14.98 1.90
C GLN A 169 12.86 -15.57 0.80
N LEU A 170 11.62 -15.11 0.67
CA LEU A 170 10.73 -15.54 -0.41
C LEU A 170 11.25 -15.08 -1.77
N CYS A 171 11.70 -13.84 -1.88
CA CYS A 171 12.30 -13.32 -3.10
C CYS A 171 13.56 -14.09 -3.51
N SER A 172 14.41 -14.50 -2.55
CA SER A 172 15.59 -15.32 -2.86
C SER A 172 15.20 -16.74 -3.30
N ALA A 173 14.18 -17.35 -2.68
CA ALA A 173 13.63 -18.64 -3.09
C ALA A 173 12.97 -18.59 -4.48
N ILE A 174 12.27 -17.51 -4.82
CA ILE A 174 11.69 -17.33 -6.16
C ILE A 174 12.80 -17.13 -7.19
N LYS A 175 13.87 -16.39 -6.85
CA LYS A 175 15.05 -16.25 -7.73
C LYS A 175 15.72 -17.59 -8.00
N SER A 176 15.88 -18.46 -6.99
CA SER A 176 16.43 -19.80 -7.19
C SER A 176 15.50 -20.67 -8.03
N LEU A 177 14.19 -20.65 -7.77
CA LEU A 177 13.18 -21.34 -8.59
C LEU A 177 13.22 -20.90 -10.06
N LYS A 178 13.33 -19.59 -10.32
CA LYS A 178 13.49 -19.04 -11.68
C LYS A 178 14.74 -19.60 -12.36
N GLY A 179 15.83 -19.77 -11.62
CA GLY A 179 17.05 -20.43 -12.10
C GLY A 179 16.81 -21.89 -12.49
N TYR A 180 16.17 -22.67 -11.62
CA TYR A 180 15.84 -24.07 -11.89
C TYR A 180 14.86 -24.23 -13.07
N LEU A 181 13.83 -23.38 -13.15
CA LEU A 181 12.90 -23.37 -14.27
C LEU A 181 13.61 -23.00 -15.57
N GLY A 182 14.49 -22.00 -15.57
CA GLY A 182 15.31 -21.66 -16.73
C GLY A 182 16.16 -22.84 -17.20
N GLN A 183 16.76 -23.59 -16.28
CA GLN A 183 17.49 -24.81 -16.59
C GLN A 183 16.59 -25.93 -17.12
N ALA A 184 15.40 -26.11 -16.54
CA ALA A 184 14.43 -27.12 -16.97
C ALA A 184 13.86 -26.83 -18.37
N THR A 185 13.55 -25.56 -18.67
CA THR A 185 13.10 -25.14 -20.01
C THR A 185 14.21 -25.24 -21.05
N MET A 186 15.47 -24.98 -20.67
CA MET A 186 16.63 -25.20 -21.54
C MET A 186 16.91 -26.69 -21.78
N ARG A 187 16.58 -27.58 -20.83
CA ARG A 187 16.67 -29.04 -21.00
C ARG A 187 15.64 -29.60 -21.98
N GLY A 188 14.57 -28.87 -22.30
CA GLY A 188 13.70 -29.18 -23.45
C GLY A 188 14.41 -29.06 -24.81
N SER A 189 15.62 -28.50 -24.85
CA SER A 189 16.47 -28.34 -26.04
C SER A 189 17.76 -29.17 -25.98
N GLN A 190 17.88 -30.17 -25.10
CA GLN A 190 19.02 -31.09 -25.17
C GLN A 190 18.87 -32.06 -26.35
N PRO A 191 19.96 -32.37 -27.07
CA PRO A 191 19.94 -33.28 -28.19
C PRO A 191 19.42 -34.64 -27.71
N VAL A 192 18.62 -35.29 -28.57
CA VAL A 192 18.18 -36.68 -28.43
C VAL A 192 19.32 -37.48 -27.79
N ARG A 193 19.15 -37.87 -26.51
CA ARG A 193 20.03 -38.88 -25.94
C ARG A 193 19.89 -40.07 -26.86
N HIS A 194 20.97 -40.48 -27.53
CA HIS A 194 20.99 -41.76 -28.22
C HIS A 194 20.63 -42.81 -27.17
N LEU A 195 19.39 -43.31 -27.22
CA LEU A 195 19.05 -44.55 -26.55
C LEU A 195 20.01 -45.59 -27.16
N PRO A 196 20.83 -46.29 -26.36
CA PRO A 196 21.46 -47.48 -26.86
C PRO A 196 20.35 -48.46 -27.28
N ASP A 197 20.48 -49.07 -28.46
CA ASP A 197 19.42 -49.86 -29.11
C ASP A 197 18.95 -51.08 -28.32
N TYR A 198 19.58 -51.39 -27.19
CA TYR A 198 19.12 -52.42 -26.26
C TYR A 198 19.57 -52.10 -24.82
N SER A 199 18.68 -52.38 -23.88
CA SER A 199 18.95 -52.43 -22.44
C SER A 199 18.58 -53.81 -21.92
N ILE A 200 19.52 -54.51 -21.29
CA ILE A 200 19.25 -55.79 -20.63
C ILE A 200 18.88 -55.49 -19.19
N GLU A 201 17.61 -55.66 -18.86
CA GLU A 201 17.13 -55.64 -17.48
C GLU A 201 17.02 -57.09 -16.98
N LEU A 202 17.75 -57.39 -15.90
CA LEU A 202 17.67 -58.67 -15.20
C LEU A 202 16.50 -58.59 -14.21
N LEU A 203 15.45 -59.36 -14.48
CA LEU A 203 14.35 -59.58 -13.55
C LEU A 203 14.72 -60.76 -12.65
N GLU A 204 14.73 -60.53 -11.33
CA GLU A 204 14.81 -61.62 -10.35
C GLU A 204 13.46 -62.37 -10.31
N LEU A 205 13.51 -63.70 -10.44
CA LEU A 205 12.37 -64.63 -10.46
C LEU A 205 12.05 -65.16 -9.05
#